data_AF-A0A9D6R4J5-F1
#
_entry.id   AF-A0A9D6R4J5-F1
#
_cell.length_a   1.000
_cell.length_b   1.000
_cell.length_c   1.000
_cell.angle_alpha   90.00
_cell.angle_beta   90.00
_cell.angle_gamma   90.00
#
_symmetry.space_group_name_H-M   'P 1'
#
loop_
_entity.id
_entity.type
_entity.pdbx_description
1 polymer ?
#
loop_
_entity_poly.entity_id
_entity_poly.type
_entity_poly.pdbx_seq_one_letter_code
_entity_poly.pdbx_strand_id
1 'polypeptide(L)'
;MVVLGVDVHKRSNTAVAVDGSGRKLVEWTIEVSRAGHLEPLPWARRRRDRTCPLEREMHLLAEQVAPMLLSLTGRGHLTAAKLVGQSGVIGRIRWRVALARHNRTAPVPVWSGNIVRHRLDRGGERQLNVALHRIAAA
;
A
#
# COMPACT_ATOMS: atom_id res chain seq x y z
N MET A 1 9.59 1.19 5.63
CA MET A 1 9.04 1.22 4.25
C MET A 1 10.11 1.77 3.31
N VAL A 2 10.20 1.23 2.10
CA VAL A 2 11.12 1.71 1.06
C VAL A 2 10.28 2.05 -0.15
N VAL A 3 10.50 3.21 -0.73
CA VAL A 3 9.83 3.60 -1.97
C VAL A 3 10.88 3.60 -3.07
N LEU A 4 10.56 2.96 -4.19
CA LEU A 4 11.36 3.02 -5.41
C LEU A 4 10.70 4.01 -6.36
N GLY A 5 11.35 5.15 -6.60
CA GLY A 5 11.02 6.05 -7.69
C GLY A 5 11.77 5.63 -8.93
N VAL A 6 11.10 5.59 -10.08
CA VAL A 6 11.74 5.32 -11.37
C VAL A 6 11.40 6.45 -12.31
N ASP A 7 12.42 7.07 -12.86
CA ASP A 7 12.35 8.06 -13.92
C ASP A 7 12.79 7.39 -15.23
N VAL A 8 11.85 7.23 -16.16
CA VAL A 8 11.99 6.39 -17.35
C VAL A 8 12.29 7.26 -18.57
N HIS A 9 13.39 6.99 -19.26
CA HIS A 9 13.76 7.64 -20.52
C HIS A 9 13.95 6.61 -21.64
N LYS A 10 14.01 7.07 -22.90
CA LYS A 10 14.11 6.18 -24.09
C LYS A 10 15.36 5.30 -24.12
N ARG A 11 16.44 5.70 -23.44
CA ARG A 11 17.75 5.01 -23.46
C ARG A 11 18.24 4.59 -22.09
N SER A 12 17.74 5.23 -21.03
CA SER A 12 18.11 4.94 -19.66
C SER A 12 16.91 5.05 -18.72
N ASN A 13 16.94 4.31 -17.62
CA ASN A 13 16.03 4.50 -16.51
C ASN A 13 16.84 4.83 -15.27
N THR A 14 16.44 5.87 -14.56
CA THR A 14 17.01 6.20 -13.26
C THR A 14 16.08 5.69 -12.17
N ALA A 15 16.55 4.76 -11.36
CA ALA A 15 15.81 4.24 -10.21
C ALA A 15 16.44 4.75 -8.91
N VAL A 16 15.64 5.34 -8.03
CA VAL A 16 16.08 5.85 -6.73
C VAL A 16 15.29 5.14 -5.64
N ALA A 17 15.98 4.54 -4.69
CA ALA A 17 15.35 4.01 -3.49
C ALA A 17 15.48 5.00 -2.33
N VAL A 18 14.35 5.34 -1.72
CA VAL A 18 14.26 6.21 -0.54
C VAL A 18 13.67 5.47 0.66
N ASP A 19 14.07 5.85 1.87
CA ASP A 19 13.44 5.36 3.10
C ASP A 19 12.16 6.14 3.46
N GLY A 20 11.59 5.85 4.63
CA GLY A 20 10.38 6.51 5.13
C GLY A 20 10.53 7.98 5.49
N SER A 21 11.75 8.52 5.61
CA SER A 21 12.00 9.95 5.83
C SER A 21 12.30 10.70 4.53
N GLY A 22 12.34 9.99 3.39
CA GLY A 22 12.69 10.55 2.09
C GLY A 22 14.20 10.61 1.84
N ARG A 23 15.03 10.04 2.73
CA ARG A 23 16.47 9.98 2.52
C ARG A 23 16.79 9.01 1.38
N LYS A 24 17.61 9.45 0.42
CA LYS A 24 18.15 8.60 -0.65
C LYS A 24 19.09 7.55 -0.06
N LEU A 25 18.83 6.29 -0.41
CA LEU A 25 19.61 5.15 0.06
C LEU A 25 20.56 4.64 -1.02
N VAL A 26 20.09 4.66 -2.27
CA VAL A 26 20.81 4.20 -3.45
C VAL A 26 20.11 4.72 -4.70
N GLU A 27 20.87 4.84 -5.77
CA GLU A 27 20.44 5.28 -7.08
C GLU A 27 21.15 4.42 -8.14
N TRP A 28 20.42 4.07 -9.19
CA TRP A 28 20.96 3.41 -10.38
C TRP A 28 20.50 4.17 -11.60
N THR A 29 21.43 4.42 -12.53
CA THR A 29 21.10 4.83 -13.89
C THR A 29 21.43 3.64 -14.79
N ILE A 30 20.40 2.94 -15.22
CA ILE A 30 20.53 1.70 -16.00
C ILE A 30 20.16 1.97 -17.45
N GLU A 31 20.84 1.31 -18.39
CA GLU A 31 20.40 1.27 -19.78
C GLU A 31 19.03 0.58 -19.88
N VAL A 32 18.19 0.99 -20.85
CA VAL A 32 16.95 0.28 -21.18
C VAL A 32 17.31 -1.01 -21.93
N SER A 33 17.75 -2.01 -21.16
CA SER A 33 18.10 -3.33 -21.64
C SER A 33 17.70 -4.39 -20.60
N ARG A 34 17.48 -5.63 -21.04
CA ARG A 34 17.15 -6.74 -20.14
C ARG A 34 18.22 -6.91 -19.06
N ALA A 35 19.50 -6.73 -19.40
CA ALA A 35 20.61 -6.79 -18.45
C ALA A 35 20.58 -5.62 -17.46
N GLY A 36 20.38 -4.38 -17.94
CA GLY A 36 20.29 -3.18 -17.09
C GLY A 36 19.17 -3.28 -16.05
N HIS A 37 18.01 -3.84 -16.41
CA HIS A 37 16.90 -4.06 -15.47
C HIS A 37 17.23 -5.05 -14.33
N LEU A 38 18.24 -5.92 -14.50
CA LEU A 38 18.63 -6.88 -13.46
C LEU A 38 19.63 -6.29 -12.46
N GLU A 39 20.32 -5.20 -12.79
CA GLU A 39 21.36 -4.61 -11.93
C GLU A 39 20.87 -4.22 -10.52
N PRO A 40 19.64 -3.67 -10.33
CA PRO A 40 19.15 -3.35 -9.00
C PRO A 40 18.73 -4.59 -8.17
N LEU A 41 18.56 -5.76 -8.81
CA LEU A 41 17.96 -6.94 -8.16
C LEU A 41 18.77 -7.50 -6.99
N PRO A 42 20.10 -7.62 -7.04
CA PRO A 42 20.86 -8.12 -5.89
C PRO A 42 20.68 -7.25 -4.64
N TRP A 43 20.61 -5.93 -4.81
CA TRP A 43 20.31 -5.02 -3.70
C TRP A 43 18.87 -5.21 -3.19
N ALA A 44 17.90 -5.31 -4.09
CA ALA A 44 16.49 -5.52 -3.73
C ALA A 44 16.30 -6.83 -2.97
N ARG A 45 16.98 -7.90 -3.40
CA ARG A 45 17.00 -9.23 -2.74
C ARG A 45 17.59 -9.15 -1.35
N ARG A 46 18.81 -8.62 -1.21
CA ARG A 46 19.46 -8.47 0.11
C ARG A 46 18.60 -7.69 1.10
N ARG A 47 17.86 -6.70 0.60
CA ARG A 47 16.97 -5.91 1.44
C ARG A 47 15.70 -6.67 1.82
N ARG A 48 15.12 -7.41 0.87
CA ARG A 48 14.00 -8.33 1.12
C ARG A 48 14.36 -9.35 2.20
N ASP A 49 15.55 -9.95 2.12
CA ASP A 49 16.01 -10.95 3.09
C ASP A 49 16.05 -10.37 4.53
N ARG A 50 16.35 -9.08 4.68
CA ARG A 50 16.32 -8.38 5.97
C ARG A 50 14.91 -8.07 6.46
N THR A 51 13.93 -7.92 5.57
CA THR A 51 12.53 -7.64 5.95
C THR A 51 11.68 -8.91 6.08
N CYS A 52 12.07 -10.01 5.45
CA CYS A 52 11.37 -11.30 5.50
C CYS A 52 11.05 -11.78 6.93
N PRO A 53 11.97 -11.69 7.93
CA PRO A 53 11.64 -12.10 9.30
C PRO A 53 10.47 -11.30 9.89
N LEU A 54 10.48 -9.98 9.68
CA LEU A 54 9.40 -9.09 10.14
C LEU A 54 8.09 -9.36 9.39
N GLU A 55 8.16 -9.57 8.07
CA GLU A 55 6.98 -9.95 7.28
C GLU A 55 6.37 -11.27 7.77
N ARG A 56 7.21 -12.24 8.12
CA ARG A 56 6.77 -13.51 8.72
C ARG A 56 6.14 -13.32 10.09
N GLU A 57 6.71 -12.48 10.95
CA GLU A 57 6.12 -12.15 12.25
C GLU A 57 4.76 -11.46 12.10
N MET A 58 4.66 -10.49 11.18
CA MET A 58 3.39 -9.83 10.84
C MET A 58 2.34 -10.83 10.33
N HIS A 59 2.76 -11.85 9.59
CA HIS A 59 1.88 -12.93 9.16
C HIS A 59 1.32 -13.74 10.32
N LEU A 60 2.18 -14.20 11.23
CA LEU A 60 1.76 -14.97 12.40
C LEU A 60 0.83 -14.16 13.31
N LEU A 61 1.12 -12.87 13.52
CA LEU A 61 0.25 -11.97 14.27
C LEU A 61 -1.09 -11.74 13.57
N ALA A 62 -1.09 -11.62 12.24
CA ALA A 62 -2.33 -11.48 11.47
C ALA A 62 -3.19 -12.76 11.52
N GLU A 63 -2.57 -13.95 11.54
CA GLU A 63 -3.27 -15.22 11.74
C GLU A 63 -3.98 -15.29 13.10
N GLN A 64 -3.32 -14.79 14.15
CA GLN A 64 -3.89 -14.78 15.50
C GLN A 64 -5.01 -13.75 15.66
N VAL A 65 -4.83 -12.55 15.11
CA VAL A 65 -5.73 -11.41 15.36
C VAL A 65 -6.89 -11.34 14.38
N ALA A 66 -6.68 -11.68 13.11
CA ALA A 66 -7.68 -11.51 12.06
C ALA A 66 -7.52 -12.56 10.93
N PRO A 67 -7.70 -13.86 11.23
CA PRO A 67 -7.46 -14.95 10.27
C PRO A 67 -8.32 -14.83 9.01
N MET A 68 -9.54 -14.33 9.14
CA MET A 68 -10.45 -14.11 8.00
C MET A 68 -9.94 -13.07 6.98
N LEU A 69 -9.02 -12.18 7.36
CA LEU A 69 -8.43 -11.23 6.41
C LEU A 69 -7.39 -11.89 5.51
N LEU A 70 -6.80 -13.01 5.95
CA LEU A 70 -5.83 -13.77 5.17
C LEU A 70 -6.50 -14.62 4.08
N SER A 71 -7.80 -14.92 4.20
CA SER A 71 -8.58 -15.60 3.18
C SER A 71 -9.08 -14.68 2.06
N LEU A 72 -8.89 -13.36 2.16
CA LEU A 72 -9.25 -12.42 1.10
C LEU A 72 -8.25 -12.50 -0.07
N THR A 73 -8.75 -12.49 -1.30
CA THR A 73 -7.96 -12.69 -2.52
C THR A 73 -6.95 -11.56 -2.80
N GLY A 74 -5.80 -11.97 -3.35
CA GLY A 74 -4.75 -11.14 -3.97
C GLY A 74 -3.95 -10.17 -3.10
N ARG A 75 -3.33 -10.74 -2.06
CA ARG A 75 -2.03 -10.38 -1.44
C ARG A 75 -2.14 -10.05 0.06
N GLY A 76 -2.03 -11.12 0.85
CA GLY A 76 -1.02 -11.29 1.89
C GLY A 76 -1.20 -10.59 3.25
N HIS A 77 -0.49 -11.13 4.23
CA HIS A 77 -0.37 -10.65 5.62
C HIS A 77 -0.07 -9.16 5.76
N LEU A 78 0.64 -8.54 4.81
CA LEU A 78 0.88 -7.10 4.83
C LEU A 78 -0.39 -6.27 4.66
N THR A 79 -1.32 -6.71 3.80
CA THR A 79 -2.62 -6.05 3.62
C THR A 79 -3.50 -6.28 4.86
N ALA A 80 -3.53 -7.50 5.39
CA ALA A 80 -4.24 -7.82 6.63
C ALA A 80 -3.71 -7.02 7.83
N ALA A 81 -2.40 -7.00 8.04
CA ALA A 81 -1.76 -6.23 9.11
C ALA A 81 -2.02 -4.72 8.96
N LYS A 82 -2.09 -4.21 7.72
CA LYS A 82 -2.44 -2.81 7.45
C LYS A 82 -3.90 -2.50 7.75
N LEU A 83 -4.82 -3.39 7.42
CA LEU A 83 -6.23 -3.25 7.79
C LEU A 83 -6.41 -3.24 9.31
N VAL A 84 -5.76 -4.17 10.02
CA VAL A 84 -5.77 -4.23 11.49
C VAL A 84 -5.16 -2.98 12.09
N GLY A 85 -3.92 -2.63 11.70
CA GLY A 85 -3.19 -1.51 12.29
C GLY A 85 -3.83 -0.15 12.06
N GLN A 86 -4.46 0.08 10.90
CA GLN A 86 -5.12 1.35 10.60
C GLN A 86 -6.54 1.44 11.18
N SER A 87 -7.24 0.31 11.33
CA SER A 87 -8.55 0.29 12.00
C SER A 87 -8.44 0.49 13.51
N GLY A 88 -7.28 0.16 14.09
CA GLY A 88 -7.05 0.16 15.54
C GLY A 88 -7.65 -1.08 16.20
N VAL A 89 -8.12 -0.96 17.44
CA VAL A 89 -8.76 -2.07 18.16
C VAL A 89 -9.97 -2.57 17.39
N ILE A 90 -10.05 -3.89 17.18
CA ILE A 90 -11.20 -4.54 16.54
C ILE A 90 -12.47 -4.16 17.32
N GLY A 91 -13.40 -3.46 16.65
CA GLY A 91 -14.61 -2.91 17.29
C GLY A 91 -14.60 -1.39 17.53
N ARG A 92 -13.47 -0.69 17.30
CA ARG A 92 -13.40 0.79 17.37
C ARG A 92 -14.44 1.46 16.49
N ILE A 93 -14.69 0.91 15.30
CA ILE A 93 -15.65 1.45 14.34
C ILE A 93 -16.92 0.61 14.39
N ARG A 94 -17.92 1.14 15.09
CA ARG A 94 -19.17 0.42 15.38
C ARG A 94 -20.13 0.31 14.19
N TRP A 95 -20.05 1.25 13.25
CA TRP A 95 -21.05 1.39 12.18
C TRP A 95 -20.43 1.27 10.80
N ARG A 96 -21.11 0.55 9.88
CA ARG A 96 -20.67 0.36 8.49
C ARG A 96 -20.47 1.70 7.77
N VAL A 97 -21.33 2.68 8.03
CA VAL A 97 -21.23 4.04 7.44
C VAL A 97 -20.02 4.80 7.98
N ALA A 98 -19.72 4.65 9.26
CA ALA A 98 -18.52 5.24 9.87
C ALA A 98 -17.25 4.60 9.28
N LEU A 99 -17.27 3.30 9.02
CA LEU A 99 -16.17 2.61 8.34
C LEU A 99 -15.97 3.12 6.92
N ALA A 100 -17.06 3.30 6.16
CA ALA A 100 -17.00 3.82 4.79
C ALA A 100 -16.44 5.27 4.72
N ARG A 101 -16.77 6.12 5.69
CA ARG A 101 -16.16 7.45 5.80
C ARG A 101 -14.69 7.35 6.21
N HIS A 102 -14.38 6.50 7.19
CA HIS A 102 -13.01 6.32 7.67
C HIS A 102 -12.07 5.79 6.57
N ASN A 103 -12.52 4.86 5.73
CA ASN A 103 -11.72 4.27 4.64
C ASN A 103 -11.88 4.99 3.28
N ARG A 104 -12.58 6.15 3.26
CA ARG A 104 -12.84 6.98 2.07
C ARG A 104 -13.69 6.35 0.96
N THR A 105 -14.38 5.23 1.21
CA THR A 105 -15.30 4.66 0.21
C THR A 105 -16.67 5.35 0.21
N ALA A 106 -17.00 6.11 1.26
CA ALA A 106 -18.22 6.91 1.31
C ALA A 106 -18.13 8.09 0.31
N PRO A 107 -19.05 8.18 -0.67
CA PRO A 107 -19.12 9.35 -1.53
C PRO A 107 -19.57 10.58 -0.74
N VAL A 108 -18.99 11.75 -1.06
CA VAL A 108 -19.37 13.03 -0.44
C VAL A 108 -20.36 13.74 -1.36
N PRO A 109 -21.59 14.03 -0.91
CA PRO A 109 -22.55 14.75 -1.72
C PRO A 109 -22.08 16.19 -1.93
N VAL A 110 -22.23 16.67 -3.16
CA VAL A 110 -21.99 18.05 -3.58
C VAL A 110 -23.18 18.52 -4.41
N TRP A 111 -23.57 19.77 -4.21
CA TRP A 111 -24.85 20.29 -4.69
C TRP A 111 -24.58 21.52 -5.57
N SER A 112 -25.29 21.61 -6.68
CA SER A 112 -25.35 22.81 -7.53
C SER A 112 -26.79 22.96 -7.99
N GLY A 113 -27.52 23.91 -7.41
CA GLY A 113 -28.97 23.99 -7.59
C GLY A 113 -29.66 22.69 -7.17
N ASN A 114 -30.58 22.18 -8.00
CA ASN A 114 -31.38 20.99 -7.71
C ASN A 114 -30.72 19.66 -8.15
N ILE A 115 -29.44 19.66 -8.51
CA ILE A 115 -28.72 18.46 -8.96
C ILE A 115 -27.79 17.99 -7.86
N VAL A 116 -28.02 16.77 -7.37
CA VAL A 116 -27.11 16.07 -6.44
C VAL A 116 -26.02 15.37 -7.23
N ARG A 117 -24.77 15.74 -6.97
CA ARG A 117 -23.57 15.06 -7.45
C ARG A 117 -22.79 14.47 -6.28
N HIS A 118 -21.85 13.60 -6.58
CA HIS A 118 -20.97 13.00 -5.57
C HIS A 118 -19.52 13.21 -5.96
N ARG A 119 -18.67 13.49 -4.96
CA ARG A 119 -17.21 13.54 -5.12
C ARG A 119 -16.52 12.52 -4.22
N LEU A 120 -15.27 12.20 -4.57
CA LEU A 120 -14.40 11.37 -3.75
C LEU A 120 -14.10 12.06 -2.40
N ASP A 121 -14.18 11.29 -1.32
CA ASP A 121 -13.72 11.74 0.00
C ASP A 121 -12.17 11.77 0.07
N ARG A 122 -11.61 12.95 0.38
CA ARG A 122 -10.17 13.14 0.59
C ARG A 122 -9.77 13.25 2.07
N GLY A 123 -10.70 13.08 3.01
CA GLY A 123 -10.50 13.26 4.46
C GLY A 123 -10.11 12.00 5.23
N GLY A 124 -10.58 10.81 4.85
CA GLY A 124 -10.32 9.56 5.60
C GLY A 124 -8.88 9.00 5.48
N GLU A 125 -8.71 7.74 5.85
CA GLU A 125 -7.42 7.03 5.85
C GLU A 125 -7.04 6.48 4.47
N ARG A 126 -6.01 7.08 3.86
CA ARG A 126 -5.50 6.69 2.53
C ARG A 126 -4.99 5.26 2.50
N GLN A 127 -4.37 4.84 3.59
CA GLN A 127 -3.74 3.53 3.69
C GLN A 127 -4.76 2.39 3.70
N LEU A 128 -5.92 2.60 4.33
CA LEU A 128 -7.06 1.67 4.27
C LEU A 128 -7.68 1.65 2.87
N ASN A 129 -7.87 2.82 2.25
CA ASN A 129 -8.42 2.89 0.89
C ASN A 129 -7.54 2.11 -0.12
N VAL A 130 -6.22 2.28 -0.05
CA VAL A 130 -5.26 1.53 -0.88
C VAL A 130 -5.33 0.02 -0.60
N ALA A 131 -5.49 -0.39 0.67
CA ALA A 131 -5.65 -1.80 1.02
C ALA A 131 -6.92 -2.40 0.40
N LEU A 132 -8.05 -1.69 0.49
CA LEU A 132 -9.31 -2.10 -0.14
C LEU A 132 -9.21 -2.16 -1.66
N HIS A 133 -8.58 -1.17 -2.29
CA HIS A 133 -8.35 -1.17 -3.73
C HIS A 133 -7.48 -2.37 -4.18
N ARG A 134 -6.47 -2.74 -3.39
CA ARG A 134 -5.64 -3.93 -3.69
C ARG A 134 -6.42 -5.24 -3.62
N ILE A 135 -7.34 -5.35 -2.67
CA ILE A 135 -8.23 -6.52 -2.55
C ILE A 135 -9.24 -6.55 -3.70
N ALA A 136 -9.72 -5.40 -4.16
CA ALA A 136 -10.69 -5.34 -5.26
C ALA A 136 -10.08 -5.58 -6.64
N ALA A 137 -8.80 -5.23 -6.84
CA ALA A 137 -8.08 -5.39 -8.11
C ALA A 137 -7.28 -6.72 -8.20
N ALA A 138 -7.50 -7.61 -7.24
CA ALA A 138 -6.88 -8.93 -7.11
C ALA A 138 -7.62 -9.99 -7.92
#